data_AF-A0A183JD28-F1
#
_entry.id   AF-A0A183JD28-F1
#
_cell.length_a   1.000
_cell.length_b   1.000
_cell.length_c   1.000
_cell.angle_alpha   90.00
_cell.angle_beta   90.00
_cell.angle_gamma   90.00
#
_symmetry.space_group_name_H-M   'P 1'
#
loop_
_entity.id
_entity.type
_entity.pdbx_description
1 polymer ?
#
loop_
_entity_poly.entity_id
_entity_poly.type
_entity_poly.pdbx_seq_one_letter_code
_entity_poly.pdbx_strand_id
1 'polypeptide(L)' 'MACLVSEKVYSWKDTNLALFGSDVERAVKKESAEKEPAWGPVRKIASSTLMVWRIKVIFDVFTSDYL' A
#
# COMPACT_ATOMS: atom_id res chain seq x y z
N MET A 1 -9.10 29.73 34.02
CA MET A 1 -9.31 28.27 34.20
C MET A 1 -8.43 27.56 33.19
N ALA A 2 -7.35 26.93 33.63
CA ALA A 2 -6.48 26.17 32.74
C ALA A 2 -7.22 24.89 32.33
N CYS A 3 -7.55 24.78 31.04
CA CYS A 3 -8.07 23.55 30.46
C CYS A 3 -6.90 22.57 30.33
N LEU A 4 -6.81 21.58 31.21
CA LEU A 4 -5.91 20.44 31.03
C LEU A 4 -6.46 19.62 29.86
N VAL A 5 -5.91 19.82 28.66
CA VAL A 5 -6.18 18.93 27.54
C VAL A 5 -5.50 17.60 27.86
N SER A 6 -6.29 16.60 28.26
CA SER A 6 -5.81 15.22 28.38
C SER A 6 -5.23 14.80 27.04
N GLU A 7 -3.97 14.36 27.01
CA GLU A 7 -3.40 13.71 25.84
C GLU A 7 -4.27 12.50 25.49
N LYS A 8 -4.75 12.46 24.24
CA LYS A 8 -5.43 11.27 23.72
C LYS A 8 -4.38 10.16 23.66
N VAL A 9 -4.44 9.24 24.63
CA VAL A 9 -3.65 8.02 24.61
C VAL A 9 -4.01 7.28 23.32
N TYR A 10 -3.05 7.13 22.41
CA TYR A 10 -3.23 6.46 21.14
C TYR A 10 -3.56 4.97 21.37
N SER A 11 -4.84 4.64 21.35
CA SER A 11 -5.35 3.28 21.43
C SER A 11 -5.24 2.64 20.04
N TRP A 12 -4.28 1.73 19.87
CA TRP A 12 -4.11 1.00 18.60
C TRP A 12 -5.36 0.17 18.22
N LYS A 13 -6.23 -0.14 19.19
CA LYS A 13 -7.46 -0.89 19.01
C LYS A 13 -8.53 -0.14 18.20
N ASP A 14 -8.46 1.19 18.17
CA ASP A 14 -9.40 2.06 17.42
C ASP A 14 -8.84 2.50 16.07
N THR A 15 -7.78 1.85 15.60
CA THR A 15 -7.14 2.17 14.33
C THR A 15 -7.47 1.11 13.29
N ASN A 16 -7.24 1.42 12.02
CA ASN A 16 -7.38 0.47 10.91
C ASN A 16 -6.50 -0.79 11.09
N LEU A 17 -5.57 -0.80 12.06
CA LEU A 17 -4.84 -2.01 12.47
C LEU A 17 -5.77 -3.10 13.00
N ALA A 18 -6.94 -2.75 13.54
CA ALA A 18 -7.93 -3.72 14.02
C ALA A 18 -8.59 -4.51 12.88
N LEU A 19 -8.53 -4.00 11.63
CA LEU A 19 -9.15 -4.62 10.47
C LEU A 19 -8.21 -5.60 9.75
N PHE A 20 -6.95 -5.74 10.17
CA PHE A 20 -6.05 -6.72 9.57
C PHE A 20 -6.61 -8.14 9.71
N GLY A 21 -6.75 -8.83 8.59
CA GLY A 21 -7.33 -10.17 8.54
C GLY A 21 -8.87 -10.22 8.55
N SER A 22 -9.54 -9.07 8.70
CA SER A 22 -11.00 -8.98 8.56
C SER A 22 -11.44 -9.11 7.11
N ASP A 23 -12.69 -9.50 6.90
CA ASP A 23 -13.27 -9.59 5.55
C ASP A 23 -13.37 -8.22 4.86
N VAL A 24 -13.51 -7.15 5.63
CA VAL A 24 -13.56 -5.77 5.11
C VAL A 24 -12.22 -5.40 4.46
N GLU A 25 -11.11 -5.70 5.13
CA GLU A 25 -9.77 -5.44 4.58
C GLU A 25 -9.52 -6.24 3.30
N ARG A 26 -9.93 -7.52 3.29
CA ARG A 26 -9.80 -8.39 2.12
C ARG A 26 -10.64 -7.87 0.94
N ALA A 27 -11.86 -7.41 1.20
CA ALA A 27 -12.74 -6.84 0.19
C ALA A 27 -12.17 -5.55 -0.41
N VAL A 28 -11.70 -4.63 0.44
CA VAL A 28 -11.09 -3.36 0.01
C VAL A 28 -9.85 -3.60 -0.84
N LYS A 29 -8.98 -4.54 -0.45
CA LYS A 29 -7.80 -4.92 -1.24
C LYS A 29 -8.18 -5.49 -2.59
N LYS A 30 -9.19 -6.37 -2.64
CA LYS A 30 -9.66 -6.97 -3.88
C LYS A 30 -10.22 -5.90 -4.83
N GLU A 31 -11.09 -5.03 -4.34
CA GLU A 31 -11.68 -3.96 -5.15
C GLU A 31 -10.62 -2.97 -5.66
N SER A 32 -9.63 -2.65 -4.82
CA SER A 32 -8.51 -1.79 -5.22
C SER A 32 -7.67 -2.44 -6.33
N ALA A 33 -7.30 -3.70 -6.16
CA ALA A 33 -6.55 -4.46 -7.16
C ALA A 33 -7.32 -4.66 -8.48
N GLU A 34 -8.66 -4.54 -8.48
CA GLU A 34 -9.46 -4.56 -9.70
C GLU A 34 -9.32 -3.31 -10.56
N LYS A 35 -8.98 -2.17 -9.94
CA LYS A 35 -8.92 -0.87 -10.61
C LYS A 35 -7.49 -0.46 -11.01
N GLU A 36 -6.46 -1.16 -10.53
CA GLU A 36 -5.08 -0.76 -10.84
C GLU A 36 -4.66 -1.17 -12.27
N PRO A 37 -4.13 -0.23 -13.07
CA PRO A 37 -3.72 -0.51 -14.46
C PRO A 37 -2.57 -1.51 -14.57
N ALA A 38 -1.76 -1.65 -13.51
CA ALA A 38 -0.64 -2.59 -13.45
C ALA A 38 -1.07 -4.07 -13.59
N TRP A 39 -2.31 -4.41 -13.22
CA TRP A 39 -2.86 -5.77 -13.39
C TRP A 39 -3.37 -6.07 -14.79
N GLY A 40 -3.46 -5.06 -15.67
CA GLY A 40 -3.96 -5.22 -17.04
C GLY A 40 -3.27 -6.34 -17.83
N PRO A 41 -1.93 -6.43 -17.85
CA PRO A 41 -1.21 -7.52 -18.51
C PRO A 41 -1.49 -8.89 -17.87
N VAL A 42 -1.55 -8.96 -16.53
CA VAL A 42 -1.80 -10.21 -15.79
C VAL A 42 -3.18 -10.78 -16.14
N ARG A 43 -4.20 -9.92 -16.24
CA ARG A 43 -5.59 -10.31 -16.55
C ARG A 43 -5.79 -10.84 -17.97
N LYS A 44 -4.88 -10.55 -18.91
CA LYS A 44 -4.98 -10.95 -20.32
C LYS A 44 -4.32 -12.31 -20.60
N ILE A 45 -3.60 -12.87 -19.64
CA ILE A 45 -2.85 -14.10 -19.82
C ILE A 45 -3.75 -15.29 -19.54
N ALA A 46 -3.91 -16.15 -20.54
CA ALA A 46 -4.70 -17.39 -20.44
C ALA A 46 -3.85 -18.62 -20.07
N SER A 47 -2.52 -18.52 -20.14
CA SER A 47 -1.58 -19.60 -19.86
C SER A 47 -0.99 -19.49 -18.45
N SER A 48 -0.53 -20.61 -17.88
CA SER A 48 0.23 -20.59 -16.62
C SER A 48 1.62 -19.96 -16.83
N THR A 49 1.71 -18.65 -16.63
CA THR A 49 2.95 -17.89 -16.81
C THR A 49 3.39 -17.26 -15.48
N LEU A 50 4.66 -17.44 -15.12
CA LEU A 50 5.22 -16.79 -13.94
C LEU A 50 5.56 -15.33 -14.25
N MET A 51 4.97 -14.40 -13.50
CA MET A 51 5.27 -12.96 -13.60
C MET A 51 6.00 -12.52 -12.33
N VAL A 52 7.13 -11.84 -12.50
CA VAL A 52 7.93 -11.34 -11.38
C VAL A 52 7.77 -9.83 -11.27
N TRP A 53 7.23 -9.37 -10.14
CA TRP A 53 7.14 -7.95 -9.86
C TRP A 53 8.48 -7.46 -9.30
N ARG A 54 9.18 -6.59 -10.03
CA ARG A 54 10.43 -5.99 -9.58
C ARG A 54 10.17 -4.58 -9.08
N ILE A 55 10.40 -4.36 -7.79
CA ILE A 55 10.41 -3.01 -7.23
C ILE A 55 11.74 -2.39 -7.61
N LYS A 56 11.73 -1.43 -8.53
CA LYS A 56 12.92 -0.64 -8.85
C LYS A 56 13.09 0.39 -7.74
N VAL A 57 14.05 0.18 -6.86
CA VAL A 57 14.55 1.27 -6.00
C VAL A 57 15.33 2.20 -6.91
N ILE A 58 14.74 3.34 -7.25
CA ILE A 58 15.46 4.43 -7.89
C ILE A 58 16.26 5.09 -6.77
N PHE A 59 17.54 4.78 -6.68
CA PHE A 59 18.47 5.75 -6.09
C PHE A 59 18.57 6.87 -7.13
N ASP A 60 18.02 8.04 -6.83
CA ASP A 60 18.39 9.26 -7.54
C ASP A 60 19.86 9.54 -7.23
N VAL A 61 20.74 8.89 -7.99
CA VAL A 61 22.13 9.31 -8.09
C VAL A 61 22.07 10.63 -8.85
N PHE A 62 22.01 11.74 -8.11
CA PHE A 62 22.46 13.04 -8.59
C PHE A 62 23.97 12.96 -8.82
N THR A 63 24.41 12.22 -9.84
CA THR A 63 25.70 12.52 -10.47
C THR A 63 25.45 13.74 -11.31
N SER A 64 25.71 14.89 -10.70
CA SER A 64 25.86 16.16 -11.39
C SER A 64 26.93 15.97 -12.44
N ASP A 65 26.54 15.97 -13.71
CA ASP A 65 27.43 16.18 -14.84
C ASP A 65 28.06 17.59 -14.68
N TYR A 66 29.23 17.66 -14.04
CA TYR A 66 30.13 18.80 -14.14
C TYR A 66 31.56 18.29 -14.35
N LEU A 67 31.95 18.37 -15.63
CA LEU A 67 33.29 18.37 -16.23
C LEU A 67 34.19 17.13 -16.01
#